data_AF-A0A0U1DYF3-F1
#
_entry.id   AF-A0A0U1DYF3-F1
#
_cell.length_a   1.000
_cell.length_b   1.000
_cell.length_c   1.000
_cell.angle_alpha   90.00
_cell.angle_beta   90.00
_cell.angle_gamma   90.00
#
_symmetry.space_group_name_H-M   'P 1'
#
loop_
_entity.id
_entity.type
_entity.pdbx_description
1 polymer ?
#
loop_
_entity_poly.entity_id
_entity_poly.type
_entity_poly.pdbx_seq_one_letter_code
_entity_poly.pdbx_strand_id
1 'polypeptide(L)'
;MTTSEATYEHHFVTLDQDADGNDLRFGMIEDESGGTFWGYGHVTAREFVAEVNRWLRHVGMDEEELPDAETTPVDHLWACVEDDNFRLIDHAEDASDPIPLTRLWL
;
A
#
# COMPACT_ATOMS: atom_id res chain seq x y z
N MET A 1 19.04 -17.04 18.20
CA MET A 1 18.08 -17.24 17.11
C MET A 1 17.38 -15.90 16.96
N THR A 2 17.80 -15.10 15.97
CA THR A 2 17.11 -13.86 15.62
C THR A 2 15.79 -14.27 14.98
N THR A 3 14.69 -14.06 15.69
CA THR A 3 13.35 -14.00 15.10
C THR A 3 13.40 -12.88 14.07
N SER A 4 13.64 -13.24 12.81
CA SER A 4 13.37 -12.31 11.70
C SER A 4 11.87 -12.11 11.75
N GLU A 5 11.41 -10.94 12.20
CA GLU A 5 10.03 -10.53 11.96
C GLU A 5 9.78 -10.72 10.46
N ALA A 6 8.71 -11.44 10.11
CA ALA A 6 8.32 -11.61 8.73
C ALA A 6 7.88 -10.23 8.24
N THR A 7 8.74 -9.54 7.49
CA THR A 7 8.36 -8.28 6.84
C THR A 7 7.64 -8.64 5.54
N TYR A 8 6.31 -8.58 5.57
CA TYR A 8 5.45 -8.88 4.41
C TYR A 8 5.51 -7.82 3.30
N GLU A 9 6.34 -6.79 3.49
CA GLU A 9 6.65 -5.72 2.50
C GLU A 9 6.84 -6.26 1.08
N HIS A 10 7.48 -7.43 0.94
CA HIS A 10 7.77 -8.06 -0.36
C HIS A 10 6.54 -8.47 -1.18
N HIS A 11 5.39 -8.71 -0.54
CA HIS A 11 4.13 -8.98 -1.24
C HIS A 11 3.48 -7.73 -1.80
N PHE A 12 3.84 -6.57 -1.26
CA PHE A 12 3.25 -5.30 -1.68
C PHE A 12 4.08 -4.58 -2.73
N VAL A 13 5.23 -5.10 -3.15
CA VAL A 13 6.16 -4.34 -4.02
C VAL A 13 5.67 -4.28 -5.47
N THR A 14 5.39 -3.08 -5.97
CA THR A 14 5.54 -2.81 -7.41
C THR A 14 7.02 -2.53 -7.67
N LEU A 15 7.60 -3.23 -8.64
CA LEU A 15 8.96 -2.93 -9.12
C LEU A 15 8.88 -1.66 -9.97
N ASP A 16 8.93 -0.50 -9.32
CA ASP A 16 9.01 0.81 -9.96
C ASP A 16 10.48 1.25 -10.07
N GLN A 17 10.80 2.00 -11.12
CA GLN A 17 12.12 2.57 -11.33
C GLN A 17 11.99 4.09 -11.45
N ASP A 18 12.84 4.83 -10.74
CA ASP A 18 12.89 6.28 -10.94
C ASP A 18 13.38 6.65 -12.35
N ALA A 19 13.36 7.95 -12.67
CA ALA A 19 13.81 8.44 -13.98
C ALA A 19 15.29 8.14 -14.29
N ASP A 20 16.07 7.79 -13.27
CA ASP A 20 17.49 7.42 -13.35
C ASP A 20 17.69 5.88 -13.34
N GLY A 21 16.61 5.09 -13.29
CA GLY A 21 16.62 3.63 -13.31
C GLY A 21 16.93 2.97 -11.96
N ASN A 22 16.86 3.71 -10.84
CA ASN A 22 17.02 3.13 -9.51
C ASN A 22 15.71 2.47 -9.08
N ASP A 23 15.82 1.26 -8.52
CA ASP A 23 14.68 0.55 -7.94
C ASP A 23 14.12 1.33 -6.75
N LEU A 24 12.90 1.83 -6.89
CA LEU A 24 12.15 2.41 -5.78
C LEU A 24 11.35 1.30 -5.11
N ARG A 25 11.78 0.91 -3.91
CA ARG A 25 10.99 0.00 -3.08
C ARG A 25 9.79 0.74 -2.52
N PHE A 26 8.63 0.53 -3.11
CA PHE A 26 7.37 0.89 -2.48
C PHE A 26 6.37 -0.26 -2.52
N GLY A 27 5.75 -0.49 -1.38
CA GLY A 27 4.80 -1.56 -1.16
C GLY A 27 3.38 -1.12 -1.50
N MET A 28 3.04 -0.94 -2.79
CA MET A 28 1.67 -0.71 -3.24
C MET A 28 1.09 -1.88 -4.03
N ILE A 29 -0.09 -2.39 -3.63
CA ILE A 29 -0.88 -3.32 -4.46
C ILE A 29 -2.12 -2.59 -4.97
N GLU A 30 -2.38 -2.67 -6.27
CA GLU A 30 -3.67 -2.34 -6.87
C GLU A 30 -4.53 -3.61 -6.89
N ASP A 31 -5.72 -3.56 -6.31
CA ASP A 31 -6.69 -4.67 -6.44
C ASP A 31 -7.13 -4.82 -7.91
N GLU A 32 -7.47 -6.05 -8.34
CA GLU A 32 -7.84 -6.36 -9.74
C GLU A 32 -9.02 -5.53 -10.26
N SER A 33 -9.81 -4.93 -9.36
CA SER A 33 -10.91 -4.04 -9.66
C SER A 33 -10.49 -2.62 -10.08
N GLY A 34 -9.21 -2.26 -9.93
CA GLY A 34 -8.64 -0.95 -10.31
C GLY A 34 -9.06 0.23 -9.43
N GLY A 35 -9.76 -0.02 -8.32
CA GLY A 35 -10.33 1.03 -7.46
C GLY A 35 -9.79 1.06 -6.03
N THR A 36 -8.87 0.16 -5.67
CA THR A 36 -8.31 0.10 -4.31
C THR A 36 -6.80 -0.08 -4.34
N PHE A 37 -6.12 0.83 -3.64
CA PHE A 37 -4.68 0.80 -3.43
C PHE A 37 -4.37 0.42 -1.99
N TRP A 38 -3.42 -0.49 -1.81
CA TRP A 38 -2.99 -1.01 -0.51
C TRP A 38 -1.52 -0.68 -0.27
N GLY A 39 -1.22 -0.11 0.89
CA GLY A 39 0.13 0.17 1.37
C GLY A 39 0.46 -0.67 2.59
N TYR A 40 1.68 -1.19 2.67
CA TYR A 40 2.17 -1.77 3.92
C TYR A 40 2.48 -0.69 4.96
N GLY A 41 2.04 -0.89 6.20
CA GLY A 41 2.18 0.07 7.30
C GLY A 41 1.02 1.07 7.39
N HIS A 42 0.96 1.80 8.51
CA HIS A 42 0.08 2.96 8.67
C HIS A 42 0.81 4.21 8.19
N VAL A 43 0.67 4.51 6.91
CA VAL A 43 1.32 5.62 6.20
C VAL A 43 0.40 6.84 6.23
N THR A 44 0.95 8.04 6.37
CA THR A 44 0.10 9.24 6.38
C THR A 44 -0.64 9.41 5.06
N ALA A 45 -1.85 9.98 5.09
CA ALA A 45 -2.66 10.18 3.88
C ALA A 45 -1.88 10.91 2.78
N ARG A 46 -1.18 11.99 3.15
CA ARG A 46 -0.35 12.79 2.24
C ARG A 46 0.73 11.96 1.55
N GLU A 47 1.48 11.17 2.31
CA GLU A 47 2.54 10.33 1.76
C GLU A 47 1.96 9.22 0.88
N PHE A 48 0.91 8.53 1.35
CA PHE A 48 0.32 7.43 0.61
C PHE A 48 -0.32 7.89 -0.71
N VAL A 49 -1.09 8.98 -0.68
CA VAL A 49 -1.74 9.55 -1.88
C VAL A 49 -0.70 10.11 -2.85
N ALA A 50 0.39 10.72 -2.37
CA ALA A 50 1.48 11.17 -3.25
C ALA A 50 2.14 10.01 -4.01
N GLU A 51 2.30 8.86 -3.36
CA GLU A 51 2.86 7.65 -3.98
C GLU A 51 1.86 6.99 -4.95
N VAL A 52 0.59 6.87 -4.58
CA VAL A 52 -0.46 6.43 -5.52
C VAL A 52 -0.49 7.34 -6.74
N ASN A 53 -0.39 8.66 -6.56
CA ASN A 53 -0.30 9.61 -7.66
C ASN A 53 0.96 9.45 -8.51
N ARG A 54 2.08 9.00 -7.93
CA ARG A 54 3.29 8.67 -8.73
C ARG A 54 3.00 7.47 -9.64
N TRP A 55 2.39 6.42 -9.11
CA TRP A 55 2.01 5.24 -9.88
C TRP A 55 0.96 5.53 -10.96
N LEU A 56 -0.11 6.24 -10.61
CA LEU A 56 -1.17 6.61 -11.56
C LEU A 56 -0.60 7.41 -12.74
N ARG A 57 0.31 8.35 -12.49
CA ARG A 57 1.03 9.05 -13.57
C ARG A 57 1.89 8.10 -14.41
N HIS A 58 2.56 7.13 -13.77
CA HIS A 58 3.38 6.14 -14.48
C HIS A 58 2.53 5.30 -15.45
N VAL A 59 1.32 4.90 -15.06
CA VAL A 59 0.40 4.15 -15.92
C VAL A 59 -0.38 5.02 -16.92
N GLY A 60 -0.12 6.32 -16.93
CA GLY A 60 -0.63 7.26 -17.95
C GLY A 60 -1.91 8.01 -17.57
N MET A 61 -2.26 8.09 -16.28
CA MET A 61 -3.40 8.86 -15.80
C MET A 61 -3.14 10.37 -15.85
N ASP A 62 -4.15 11.13 -16.24
CA ASP A 62 -4.06 12.59 -16.36
C ASP A 62 -4.03 13.27 -14.98
N GLU A 63 -3.34 14.41 -14.88
CA GLU A 63 -3.19 15.14 -13.60
C GLU A 63 -4.52 15.60 -13.00
N GLU A 64 -5.53 15.87 -13.85
CA GLU A 64 -6.88 16.25 -13.43
C GLU A 64 -7.68 15.10 -12.80
N GLU A 65 -7.25 13.85 -13.02
CA GLU A 65 -7.90 12.65 -12.48
C GLU A 65 -7.23 12.15 -11.19
N LEU A 66 -6.10 12.74 -10.79
CA LEU A 66 -5.36 12.32 -9.60
C LEU A 66 -6.05 12.80 -8.31
N PRO A 67 -6.10 11.95 -7.26
CA PRO A 67 -6.55 12.37 -5.94
C PRO A 67 -5.68 13.49 -5.35
N ASP A 68 -6.30 14.39 -4.59
CA ASP A 68 -5.60 15.47 -3.89
C ASP A 68 -4.94 14.94 -2.61
N ALA A 69 -3.61 14.96 -2.54
CA ALA A 69 -2.85 14.46 -1.39
C ALA A 69 -3.10 15.21 -0.08
N GLU A 70 -3.64 16.43 -0.11
CA GLU A 70 -3.93 17.20 1.10
C GLU A 70 -5.33 16.92 1.66
N THR A 71 -6.25 16.39 0.85
CA THR A 71 -7.66 16.24 1.22
C THR A 71 -8.20 14.82 1.09
N THR A 72 -7.59 13.97 0.27
CA THR A 72 -8.00 12.57 0.10
C THR A 72 -7.70 11.75 1.35
N PRO A 73 -8.72 11.14 1.98
CA PRO A 73 -8.52 10.32 3.16
C PRO A 73 -7.98 8.93 2.80
N VAL A 74 -7.37 8.28 3.79
CA VAL A 74 -6.94 6.88 3.72
C VAL A 74 -7.43 6.15 4.96
N ASP A 75 -7.65 4.85 4.84
CA ASP A 75 -7.96 3.99 5.99
C ASP A 75 -6.69 3.36 6.53
N HIS A 76 -6.53 3.39 7.86
CA HIS A 76 -5.53 2.58 8.56
C HIS A 76 -6.20 1.33 9.11
N LEU A 77 -5.78 0.18 8.60
CA LEU A 77 -6.40 -1.11 8.83
C LEU A 77 -5.37 -2.10 9.39
N TRP A 78 -5.89 -3.22 9.89
CA TRP A 78 -5.10 -4.39 10.22
C TRP A 78 -5.52 -5.55 9.34
N ALA A 79 -4.57 -6.41 9.01
CA ALA A 79 -4.82 -7.67 8.35
C ALA A 79 -4.01 -8.79 9.00
N CYS A 80 -4.30 -10.03 8.65
CA CYS A 80 -3.41 -11.16 8.89
C CYS A 80 -3.27 -11.98 7.61
N VAL A 81 -2.12 -12.63 7.41
CA VAL A 81 -1.94 -13.54 6.28
C VAL A 81 -2.85 -14.75 6.42
N GLU A 82 -3.49 -15.11 5.33
CA GLU A 82 -4.29 -16.31 5.17
C GLU A 82 -3.86 -16.99 3.86
N ASP A 83 -2.99 -18.00 3.99
CA ASP A 83 -2.30 -18.67 2.88
C ASP A 83 -1.56 -17.69 1.95
N ASP A 84 -2.01 -17.58 0.69
CA ASP A 84 -1.44 -16.67 -0.34
C ASP A 84 -2.07 -15.26 -0.29
N ASN A 85 -3.05 -15.03 0.58
CA ASN A 85 -3.81 -13.78 0.69
C ASN A 85 -3.66 -13.15 2.07
N PHE A 86 -4.36 -12.04 2.30
CA PHE A 86 -4.58 -11.49 3.63
C PHE A 86 -6.07 -11.26 3.88
N ARG A 87 -6.48 -11.34 5.14
CA ARG A 87 -7.83 -11.03 5.61
C ARG A 87 -7.78 -9.84 6.55
N LEU A 88 -8.70 -8.89 6.39
CA LEU A 88 -8.85 -7.76 7.31
C LEU A 88 -9.31 -8.24 8.69
N ILE A 89 -8.75 -7.62 9.73
CA ILE A 89 -9.12 -7.82 11.13
C ILE A 89 -9.43 -6.47 11.76
N ASP A 90 -10.30 -6.45 12.77
CA ASP A 90 -10.74 -5.20 13.40
C ASP A 90 -9.62 -4.59 14.26
N HIS A 91 -8.89 -5.44 14.97
CA HIS A 91 -7.82 -5.03 15.88
C HIS A 91 -6.57 -5.91 15.73
N ALA A 92 -5.40 -5.35 16.06
CA ALA A 92 -4.12 -6.07 15.95
C ALA A 92 -4.08 -7.32 16.86
N GLU A 93 -4.71 -7.25 18.03
CA GLU A 93 -4.81 -8.35 18.99
C GLU A 93 -5.66 -9.54 18.50
N ASP A 94 -6.43 -9.38 17.42
CA ASP A 94 -7.27 -10.44 16.86
C ASP A 94 -6.47 -11.52 16.09
N ALA A 95 -5.16 -11.30 15.87
CA ALA A 95 -4.28 -12.22 15.17
C ALA A 95 -2.91 -12.36 15.85
N SER A 96 -2.23 -13.48 15.63
CA SER A 96 -0.88 -13.71 16.15
C SER A 96 0.21 -12.94 15.39
N ASP A 97 -0.07 -12.57 14.14
CA ASP A 97 0.84 -11.86 13.26
C ASP A 97 0.06 -10.79 12.45
N PRO A 98 -0.36 -9.70 13.12
CA PRO A 98 -1.12 -8.64 12.50
C PRO A 98 -0.22 -7.75 11.62
N ILE A 99 -0.69 -7.49 10.41
CA ILE A 99 -0.05 -6.63 9.42
C ILE A 99 -0.76 -5.28 9.42
N PRO A 100 -0.06 -4.17 9.69
CA PRO A 100 -0.62 -2.84 9.50
C PRO A 100 -0.73 -2.55 8.00
N LEU A 101 -1.87 -2.02 7.57
CA LEU A 101 -2.12 -1.62 6.18
C LEU A 101 -2.69 -0.21 6.10
N THR A 102 -2.36 0.48 5.01
CA THR A 102 -3.03 1.70 4.57
C THR A 102 -3.83 1.39 3.32
N ARG A 103 -5.05 1.91 3.22
CA ARG A 103 -5.93 1.68 2.07
C ARG A 103 -6.44 3.00 1.51
N LEU A 104 -6.45 3.12 0.20
CA LEU A 104 -7.08 4.21 -0.53
C LEU A 104 -8.09 3.62 -1.52
N TRP A 105 -9.31 4.15 -1.48
CA TRP A 105 -10.34 3.89 -2.49
C TRP A 105 -10.46 5.10 -3.40
N LEU A 106 -10.39 4.87 -4.72
CA LEU A 106 -10.59 5.88 -5.75
C LEU A 106 -11.90 5.65 -6.51
#